data_AF-A0A939IFK3-F1
#
_entry.id   AF-A0A939IFK3-F1
#
_cell.length_a   1.000
_cell.length_b   1.000
_cell.length_c   1.000
_cell.angle_alpha   90.00
_cell.angle_beta   90.00
_cell.angle_gamma   90.00
#
_symmetry.space_group_name_H-M   'P 1'
#
loop_
_entity.id
_entity.type
_entity.pdbx_description
1 polymer ?
#
loop_
_entity_poly.entity_id
_entity_poly.type
_entity_poly.pdbx_seq_one_letter_code
_entity_poly.pdbx_strand_id
1 'polypeptide(L)'
;MNPNLKDISSNLPRRQILKAALTFVTGLTTTSLVSLLMTKSTKKAQAIVVQRPNEFTLNGNGTQIKYSILNEVSQLDYKTQNTSLHFSGDDIKTLTTDIGTLITVIISSPNPTVGGNTVKLSFLLPTVNLPIGDRETPVQTQAILTTEKTSGLIRRPIFGQLQLYETFPLKGTARYR
;
A
#
# COMPACT_ATOMS: atom_id res chain seq x y z
N MET A 1 -1.08 13.29 -19.26
CA MET A 1 0.19 12.54 -19.35
C MET A 1 -0.15 11.09 -19.59
N ASN A 2 0.05 10.59 -20.81
CA ASN A 2 -0.10 9.16 -21.13
C ASN A 2 1.22 8.45 -20.76
N PRO A 3 1.21 7.37 -19.97
CA PRO A 3 2.42 6.58 -19.76
C PRO A 3 2.79 5.89 -21.08
N ASN A 4 4.05 6.05 -21.49
CA ASN A 4 4.59 5.48 -22.72
C ASN A 4 4.99 4.02 -22.45
N LEU A 5 4.26 3.08 -23.04
CA LEU A 5 4.45 1.62 -22.86
C LEU A 5 5.78 1.06 -23.43
N LYS A 6 6.65 1.93 -23.96
CA LYS A 6 7.93 1.55 -24.56
C LYS A 6 9.08 1.37 -23.55
N ASP A 7 8.87 1.71 -22.28
CA ASP A 7 9.88 1.54 -21.23
C ASP A 7 9.83 0.15 -20.54
N ILE A 8 8.98 -0.77 -21.00
CA ILE A 8 9.00 -2.17 -20.57
C ILE A 8 10.16 -2.87 -21.28
N SER A 9 11.38 -2.63 -20.81
CA SER A 9 12.58 -3.37 -21.22
C SER A 9 12.48 -4.81 -20.73
N SER A 10 12.36 -5.76 -21.65
CA SER A 10 12.34 -7.20 -21.40
C SER A 10 13.75 -7.79 -21.22
N ASN A 11 14.59 -7.17 -20.39
CA ASN A 11 15.91 -7.72 -20.03
C ASN A 11 15.94 -8.14 -18.56
N LEU A 12 15.32 -9.30 -18.30
CA LEU A 12 15.61 -10.07 -17.11
C LEU A 12 16.99 -10.75 -17.30
N PRO A 13 17.98 -10.51 -16.42
CA PRO A 13 19.16 -11.37 -16.41
C PRO A 13 18.70 -12.78 -16.03
N ARG A 14 18.91 -13.72 -16.95
CA ARG A 14 18.68 -15.16 -16.76
C ARG A 14 19.42 -15.60 -15.50
N ARG A 15 18.72 -15.74 -14.37
CA ARG A 15 19.26 -16.35 -13.16
C ARG A 15 19.75 -17.74 -13.54
N GLN A 16 21.07 -17.93 -13.61
CA GLN A 16 21.66 -19.25 -13.69
C GLN A 16 21.29 -19.99 -12.40
N ILE A 17 20.38 -20.95 -12.52
CA ILE A 17 20.10 -21.92 -11.49
C ILE A 17 21.38 -22.73 -11.31
N LEU A 18 22.04 -22.59 -10.16
CA LEU A 18 23.09 -23.52 -9.75
C LEU A 18 22.48 -24.92 -9.70
N LYS A 19 22.76 -25.75 -10.70
CA LYS A 19 22.55 -27.19 -10.61
C LYS A 19 23.60 -27.73 -9.64
N ALA A 20 23.21 -28.01 -8.41
CA ALA A 20 24.01 -28.84 -7.52
C ALA A 20 23.98 -30.27 -8.09
N ALA A 21 25.04 -30.65 -8.78
CA ALA A 21 25.29 -32.05 -9.13
C ALA A 21 25.83 -32.75 -7.89
N LEU A 22 25.00 -33.55 -7.24
CA LEU A 22 25.45 -34.49 -6.23
C LEU A 22 25.86 -35.77 -6.96
N THR A 23 27.17 -36.01 -7.05
CA THR A 23 27.70 -37.26 -7.61
C THR A 23 28.62 -37.89 -6.55
N PHE A 24 28.14 -38.96 -5.93
CA PHE A 24 28.99 -39.88 -5.16
C PHE A 24 29.47 -40.97 -6.12
N VAL A 25 30.77 -41.04 -6.42
CA VAL A 25 31.44 -42.28 -6.84
C VAL A 25 32.90 -42.24 -6.38
N THR A 26 33.28 -43.30 -5.68
CA THR A 26 34.61 -43.63 -5.18
C THR A 26 35.59 -44.01 -6.29
N GLY A 27 36.84 -43.52 -6.26
CA GLY A 27 37.97 -44.18 -6.91
C GLY A 27 38.90 -43.28 -7.74
N LEU A 28 40.11 -43.06 -7.20
CA LEU A 28 41.40 -42.67 -7.81
C LEU A 28 41.41 -42.04 -9.21
N THR A 29 41.84 -40.78 -9.32
CA THR A 29 43.17 -40.36 -9.86
C THR A 29 43.26 -38.82 -9.96
N THR A 30 44.46 -38.32 -9.73
CA THR A 30 44.90 -36.93 -9.61
C THR A 30 44.96 -36.14 -10.91
N THR A 31 44.48 -34.89 -10.90
CA THR A 31 45.14 -33.74 -11.57
C THR A 31 44.73 -32.41 -10.94
N SER A 32 45.75 -31.68 -10.46
CA SER A 32 45.85 -30.22 -10.23
C SER A 32 45.19 -29.38 -11.34
N LEU A 33 44.74 -28.13 -11.21
CA LEU A 33 45.02 -26.98 -10.33
C LEU A 33 43.89 -25.95 -10.56
N VAL A 34 43.45 -25.27 -9.50
CA VAL A 34 43.22 -23.82 -9.35
C VAL A 34 42.43 -23.72 -8.05
N SER A 35 43.14 -23.64 -6.93
CA SER A 35 42.55 -23.12 -5.71
C SER A 35 42.34 -21.62 -5.95
N LEU A 36 41.17 -21.28 -6.48
CA LEU A 36 40.67 -19.91 -6.38
C LEU A 36 40.55 -19.67 -4.88
N LEU A 37 41.46 -18.88 -4.31
CA LEU A 37 41.22 -18.23 -3.04
C LEU A 37 39.99 -17.35 -3.24
N MET A 38 38.81 -17.93 -3.06
CA MET A 38 37.61 -17.19 -2.72
C MET A 38 37.96 -16.52 -1.40
N THR A 39 38.40 -15.25 -1.47
CA THR A 39 38.35 -14.36 -0.32
C THR A 39 36.90 -14.35 0.12
N LYS A 40 36.60 -15.19 1.11
CA LYS A 40 35.30 -15.23 1.77
C LYS A 40 35.10 -13.82 2.29
N SER A 41 34.25 -13.04 1.63
CA SER A 41 33.93 -11.69 2.04
C SER A 41 33.34 -11.77 3.44
N THR A 42 34.15 -11.43 4.44
CA THR A 42 33.79 -11.38 5.86
C THR A 42 33.12 -10.06 6.21
N LYS A 43 32.42 -9.43 5.25
CA LYS A 43 31.51 -8.35 5.61
C LYS A 43 30.33 -8.99 6.31
N LYS A 44 30.29 -8.90 7.66
CA LYS A 44 29.11 -9.24 8.44
C LYS A 44 27.90 -8.62 7.74
N ALA A 45 26.99 -9.45 7.26
CA ALA A 45 25.69 -8.98 6.82
C ALA A 45 25.02 -8.36 8.04
N GLN A 46 25.07 -7.04 8.15
CA GLN A 46 24.32 -6.31 9.16
C GLN A 46 22.87 -6.42 8.73
N ALA A 47 22.05 -7.11 9.53
CA ALA A 47 20.62 -7.11 9.33
C ALA A 47 20.15 -5.66 9.48
N ILE A 48 19.71 -5.05 8.36
CA ILE A 48 19.01 -3.78 8.43
C ILE A 48 17.66 -4.10 9.04
N VAL A 49 17.53 -3.89 10.34
CA VAL A 49 16.25 -3.97 11.00
C VAL A 49 15.46 -2.73 10.57
N VAL A 50 14.28 -2.95 10.00
CA VAL A 50 13.39 -1.91 9.50
C VAL A 50 12.13 -1.90 10.36
N GLN A 51 11.59 -0.71 10.63
CA GLN A 51 10.32 -0.54 11.34
C GLN A 51 9.24 -0.08 10.34
N ARG A 52 8.00 -0.55 10.52
CA ARG A 52 6.87 -0.11 9.68
C ARG A 52 6.16 1.07 10.35
N PRO A 53 5.77 2.11 9.61
CA PRO A 53 4.94 3.17 10.16
C PRO A 53 3.62 2.66 10.73
N ASN A 54 3.18 3.26 11.84
CA ASN A 54 1.86 3.05 12.43
C ASN A 54 1.01 4.33 12.42
N GLU A 55 1.54 5.45 11.92
CA GLU A 55 0.82 6.70 11.74
C GLU A 55 1.10 7.30 10.34
N PHE A 56 0.05 7.82 9.70
CA PHE A 56 0.09 8.49 8.41
C PHE A 56 -0.69 9.80 8.49
N THR A 57 -0.07 10.90 8.06
CA THR A 57 -0.76 12.19 7.87
C THR A 57 -0.69 12.55 6.40
N LEU A 58 -1.84 12.62 5.73
CA LEU A 58 -1.97 12.82 4.30
C LEU A 58 -2.84 14.05 4.02
N ASN A 59 -2.47 14.85 3.01
CA ASN A 59 -3.23 16.02 2.59
C ASN A 59 -3.35 16.06 1.06
N GLY A 60 -4.48 16.56 0.57
CA GLY A 60 -4.74 16.76 -0.85
C GLY A 60 -6.18 17.16 -1.12
N ASN A 61 -6.44 17.93 -2.18
CA ASN A 61 -7.78 18.39 -2.57
C ASN A 61 -8.59 19.02 -1.41
N GLY A 62 -7.97 19.92 -0.64
CA GLY A 62 -8.63 20.56 0.51
C GLY A 62 -8.99 19.60 1.67
N THR A 63 -8.47 18.38 1.64
CA THR A 63 -8.73 17.32 2.62
C THR A 63 -7.46 17.02 3.42
N GLN A 64 -7.62 16.75 4.72
CA GLN A 64 -6.62 16.15 5.59
C GLN A 64 -7.13 14.79 6.08
N ILE A 65 -6.28 13.77 5.99
CA ILE A 65 -6.53 12.42 6.48
C ILE A 65 -5.42 12.09 7.48
N LYS A 66 -5.79 11.66 8.69
CA LYS A 66 -4.86 11.06 9.63
C LYS A 66 -5.30 9.63 9.88
N TYR A 67 -4.41 8.68 9.65
CA TYR A 67 -4.66 7.27 9.91
C TYR A 67 -3.60 6.76 10.88
N SER A 68 -4.03 5.99 11.89
CA SER A 68 -3.11 5.34 12.80
C SER A 68 -3.62 3.98 13.26
N ILE A 69 -2.71 3.14 13.72
CA ILE A 69 -3.02 1.88 14.40
C ILE A 69 -2.51 2.00 15.82
N LEU A 70 -3.43 2.09 16.78
CA LEU A 70 -3.13 2.21 18.20
C LEU A 70 -3.66 0.96 18.91
N ASN A 71 -2.77 0.20 19.56
CA ASN A 71 -3.13 -1.04 20.27
C ASN A 71 -3.97 -1.99 19.40
N GLU A 72 -3.53 -2.20 18.15
CA GLU A 72 -4.21 -3.04 17.14
C GLU A 72 -5.55 -2.48 16.63
N VAL A 73 -6.01 -1.33 17.14
CA VAL A 73 -7.23 -0.66 16.68
C VAL A 73 -6.87 0.43 15.69
N SER A 74 -7.44 0.34 14.48
CA SER A 74 -7.33 1.39 13.47
C SER A 74 -8.14 2.62 13.87
N GLN A 75 -7.58 3.80 13.63
CA GLN A 75 -8.18 5.10 13.87
C GLN A 75 -8.01 5.96 12.62
N LEU A 76 -9.04 6.72 12.24
CA LEU A 76 -8.99 7.61 11.08
C LEU A 76 -9.74 8.91 11.35
N ASP A 77 -9.05 10.04 11.18
CA ASP A 77 -9.66 11.36 11.09
C ASP A 77 -9.69 11.82 9.64
N TYR A 78 -10.87 12.24 9.18
CA TYR A 78 -11.09 12.85 7.87
C TYR A 78 -11.61 14.27 8.05
N LYS A 79 -10.88 15.26 7.51
CA LYS A 79 -11.23 16.67 7.61
C LYS A 79 -11.22 17.36 6.27
N THR A 80 -12.22 18.17 6.01
CA THR A 80 -12.31 19.13 4.91
C THR A 80 -12.61 20.51 5.48
N GLN A 81 -12.85 21.51 4.63
CA GLN A 81 -13.31 22.83 5.08
C GLN A 81 -14.66 22.78 5.82
N ASN A 82 -15.54 21.86 5.44
CA ASN A 82 -16.93 21.82 5.91
C ASN A 82 -17.26 20.59 6.76
N THR A 83 -16.33 19.64 6.88
CA THR A 83 -16.60 18.32 7.46
C THR A 83 -15.45 17.86 8.32
N SER A 84 -15.76 17.27 9.47
CA SER A 84 -14.80 16.58 10.34
C SER A 84 -15.43 15.28 10.80
N LEU A 85 -14.88 14.16 10.36
CA LEU A 85 -15.36 12.81 10.68
C LEU A 85 -14.23 12.02 11.36
N HIS A 86 -14.62 11.15 12.26
CA HIS A 86 -13.74 10.24 12.98
C HIS A 86 -14.28 8.82 12.83
N PHE A 87 -13.38 7.86 12.59
CA PHE A 87 -13.71 6.45 12.39
C PHE A 87 -12.76 5.60 13.24
N SER A 88 -13.27 4.49 13.75
CA SER A 88 -12.46 3.57 14.56
C SER A 88 -12.87 2.11 14.33
N GLY A 89 -11.91 1.20 14.46
CA GLY A 89 -12.19 -0.24 14.38
C GLY A 89 -12.95 -0.64 13.11
N ASP A 90 -14.14 -1.21 13.28
CA ASP A 90 -14.95 -1.80 12.21
C ASP A 90 -15.50 -0.78 11.20
N ASP A 91 -15.48 0.51 11.52
CA ASP A 91 -15.82 1.58 10.57
C ASP A 91 -14.80 1.67 9.42
N ILE A 92 -13.58 1.16 9.64
CA ILE A 92 -12.46 1.22 8.73
C ILE A 92 -12.24 -0.15 8.11
N LYS A 93 -12.56 -0.27 6.82
CA LYS A 93 -12.24 -1.49 6.07
C LYS A 93 -10.83 -1.42 5.53
N THR A 94 -10.08 -2.49 5.75
CA THR A 94 -8.71 -2.63 5.25
C THR A 94 -8.63 -3.83 4.31
N LEU A 95 -7.90 -3.67 3.21
CA LEU A 95 -7.61 -4.74 2.27
C LEU A 95 -6.15 -4.66 1.86
N THR A 96 -5.36 -5.68 2.21
CA THR A 96 -3.99 -5.80 1.73
C THR A 96 -3.98 -6.17 0.25
N THR A 97 -3.16 -5.47 -0.52
CA THR A 97 -2.97 -5.66 -1.97
C THR A 97 -1.47 -5.67 -2.30
N ASP A 98 -1.12 -6.06 -3.53
CA ASP A 98 0.28 -6.06 -3.98
C ASP A 98 0.90 -4.65 -4.08
N ILE A 99 0.07 -3.60 -4.10
CA ILE A 99 0.49 -2.20 -4.21
C ILE A 99 0.32 -1.43 -2.89
N GLY A 100 0.13 -2.13 -1.77
CA GLY A 100 -0.05 -1.55 -0.45
C GLY A 100 -1.37 -1.94 0.21
N THR A 101 -1.78 -1.22 1.25
CA THR A 101 -3.05 -1.49 1.96
C THR A 101 -4.11 -0.48 1.55
N LEU A 102 -5.22 -0.95 0.99
CA LEU A 102 -6.37 -0.11 0.69
C LEU A 102 -7.17 0.09 1.98
N ILE A 103 -7.37 1.36 2.35
CA ILE A 103 -8.19 1.78 3.49
C ILE A 103 -9.47 2.37 2.93
N THR A 104 -10.63 1.98 3.45
CA THR A 104 -11.95 2.47 3.02
C THR A 104 -12.85 2.81 4.21
N VAL A 105 -13.49 3.98 4.16
CA VAL A 105 -14.50 4.44 5.13
C VAL A 105 -15.73 5.01 4.41
N ILE A 106 -16.90 4.96 5.05
CA ILE A 106 -18.13 5.59 4.54
C ILE A 106 -18.21 7.00 5.12
N ILE A 107 -18.08 8.03 4.28
CA ILE A 107 -18.09 9.44 4.73
C ILE A 107 -19.46 10.11 4.59
N SER A 108 -20.37 9.49 3.86
CA SER A 108 -21.77 9.92 3.77
C SER A 108 -22.67 8.72 3.48
N SER A 109 -23.78 8.61 4.20
CA SER A 109 -24.80 7.59 3.99
C SER A 109 -26.11 8.23 3.53
N PRO A 110 -26.95 7.52 2.77
CA PRO A 110 -28.27 7.99 2.40
C PRO A 110 -29.10 8.38 3.62
N ASN A 111 -29.83 9.49 3.53
CA ASN A 111 -30.78 9.87 4.57
C ASN A 111 -32.06 9.04 4.41
N PRO A 112 -32.63 8.45 5.48
CA PRO A 112 -33.83 7.62 5.38
C PRO A 112 -35.09 8.41 4.94
N THR A 113 -35.13 9.72 5.19
CA THR A 113 -36.27 10.60 4.92
C THR A 113 -36.16 11.33 3.58
N VAL A 114 -34.94 11.70 3.18
CA VAL A 114 -34.68 12.49 1.94
C VAL A 114 -34.07 11.62 0.83
N GLY A 115 -33.60 10.42 1.15
CA GLY A 115 -32.78 9.60 0.26
C GLY A 115 -31.34 10.12 0.19
N GLY A 116 -30.59 9.67 -0.81
CA GLY A 116 -29.22 10.12 -1.05
C GLY A 116 -28.31 9.02 -1.57
N ASN A 117 -27.06 9.38 -1.85
CA ASN A 117 -26.04 8.42 -2.26
C ASN A 117 -25.20 7.98 -1.06
N THR A 118 -24.59 6.81 -1.16
CA THR A 118 -23.51 6.43 -0.26
C THR A 118 -22.21 6.97 -0.83
N VAL A 119 -21.42 7.67 -0.02
CA VAL A 119 -20.11 8.17 -0.43
C VAL A 119 -19.04 7.49 0.41
N LYS A 120 -18.10 6.82 -0.26
CA LYS A 120 -16.96 6.13 0.34
C LYS A 120 -15.68 6.85 -0.02
N LEU A 121 -14.82 7.04 0.96
CA LEU A 121 -13.44 7.43 0.74
C LEU A 121 -12.57 6.18 0.81
N SER A 122 -11.76 5.95 -0.22
CA SER A 122 -10.71 4.94 -0.20
C SER A 122 -9.35 5.55 -0.53
N PHE A 123 -8.27 5.05 0.06
CA PHE A 123 -6.91 5.45 -0.30
C PHE A 123 -5.92 4.33 -0.05
N LEU A 124 -4.85 4.30 -0.84
CA LEU A 124 -3.78 3.31 -0.67
C LEU A 124 -2.74 3.81 0.32
N LEU A 125 -2.35 2.96 1.26
CA LEU A 125 -1.16 3.15 2.07
C LEU A 125 -0.02 2.34 1.46
N PRO A 126 1.00 3.00 0.90
CA PRO A 126 2.14 2.29 0.32
C PRO A 126 2.92 1.54 1.42
N THR A 127 3.56 0.45 1.04
CA THR A 127 4.50 -0.25 1.92
C THR A 127 5.72 0.63 2.14
N VAL A 128 5.92 1.07 3.38
CA VAL A 128 7.02 1.94 3.78
C VAL A 128 7.86 1.21 4.83
N ASN A 129 9.18 1.20 4.60
CA ASN A 129 10.16 0.73 5.58
C ASN A 129 10.94 1.94 6.09
N LEU A 130 10.87 2.21 7.39
CA LEU A 130 11.68 3.23 8.04
C LEU A 130 12.97 2.59 8.58
N PRO A 131 14.13 3.21 8.36
CA PRO A 131 15.35 2.87 9.09
C PRO A 131 15.15 3.01 10.61
N ILE A 132 15.83 2.19 11.41
CA ILE A 132 15.87 2.42 12.86
C ILE A 132 16.52 3.79 13.14
N GLY A 133 15.86 4.57 13.99
CA GLY A 133 16.30 5.93 14.35
C GLY A 133 15.61 7.02 13.54
N ASP A 134 15.18 6.71 12.31
CA ASP A 134 14.35 7.60 11.52
C ASP A 134 12.89 7.49 11.97
N ARG A 135 12.32 8.63 12.35
CA ARG A 135 10.95 8.67 12.86
C ARG A 135 9.92 8.77 11.76
N GLU A 136 10.25 9.38 10.63
CA GLU A 136 9.29 9.67 9.56
C GLU A 136 9.91 9.72 8.16
N THR A 137 9.08 9.53 7.15
CA THR A 137 9.46 9.67 5.73
C THR A 137 8.30 10.26 4.93
N PRO A 138 8.55 11.05 3.87
CA PRO A 138 7.49 11.53 3.00
C PRO A 138 6.83 10.39 2.23
N VAL A 139 5.52 10.51 2.02
CA VAL A 139 4.71 9.57 1.25
C VAL A 139 3.81 10.29 0.26
N GLN A 140 3.54 9.63 -0.87
CA GLN A 140 2.58 10.06 -1.87
C GLN A 140 1.70 8.89 -2.25
N THR A 141 0.42 9.14 -2.45
CA THR A 141 -0.57 8.13 -2.80
C THR A 141 -1.77 8.74 -3.53
N GLN A 142 -2.78 7.93 -3.83
CA GLN A 142 -4.04 8.34 -4.44
C GLN A 142 -5.20 8.02 -3.50
N ALA A 143 -6.16 8.93 -3.46
CA ALA A 143 -7.50 8.70 -2.93
C ALA A 143 -8.49 8.46 -4.06
N ILE A 144 -9.53 7.71 -3.75
CA ILE A 144 -10.67 7.41 -4.60
C ILE A 144 -11.93 7.74 -3.80
N LEU A 145 -12.69 8.71 -4.26
CA LEU A 145 -14.03 8.98 -3.78
C LEU A 145 -15.01 8.16 -4.63
N THR A 146 -15.77 7.28 -4.00
CA THR A 146 -16.78 6.46 -4.67
C THR A 146 -18.17 6.94 -4.26
N THR A 147 -18.96 7.41 -5.22
CA THR A 147 -20.39 7.73 -5.01
C THR A 147 -21.23 6.59 -5.55
N GLU A 148 -21.93 5.89 -4.66
CA GLU A 148 -22.85 4.81 -4.99
C GLU A 148 -24.27 5.36 -5.07
N LYS A 149 -24.84 5.33 -6.28
CA LYS A 149 -26.23 5.70 -6.53
C LYS A 149 -27.15 4.73 -5.81
N THR A 150 -28.06 5.26 -5.01
CA THR A 150 -29.13 4.46 -4.41
C THR A 150 -30.47 4.82 -5.04
N SER A 151 -31.43 3.90 -5.00
CA SER A 151 -32.76 4.10 -5.60
C SER A 151 -33.61 5.11 -4.83
N GLY A 152 -33.07 5.69 -3.75
CA GLY A 152 -33.76 6.57 -2.82
C GLY A 152 -35.04 5.94 -2.26
N LEU A 153 -35.96 6.80 -1.83
CA LEU A 153 -37.30 6.39 -1.37
C LEU A 153 -38.21 5.88 -2.49
N ILE A 154 -37.92 6.24 -3.73
CA ILE A 154 -38.87 6.12 -4.86
C ILE A 154 -38.88 4.69 -5.45
N ARG A 155 -38.04 3.77 -4.93
CA ARG A 155 -37.93 2.34 -5.35
C ARG A 155 -37.94 2.16 -6.87
N ARG A 156 -37.34 3.09 -7.62
CA ARG A 156 -37.24 2.98 -9.08
C ARG A 156 -35.96 2.22 -9.44
N PRO A 157 -36.02 1.34 -10.46
CA PRO A 157 -34.82 0.67 -10.95
C PRO A 157 -33.82 1.70 -11.48
N ILE A 158 -32.57 1.57 -11.04
CA ILE A 158 -31.44 2.38 -11.52
C ILE A 158 -30.69 1.52 -12.54
N PHE A 159 -30.45 2.06 -13.73
CA PHE A 159 -29.79 1.32 -14.82
C PHE A 159 -28.37 1.85 -15.06
N GLY A 160 -27.50 0.97 -15.57
CA GLY A 160 -26.12 1.30 -15.93
C GLY A 160 -25.15 1.34 -14.75
N GLN A 161 -24.12 2.18 -14.86
CA GLN A 161 -23.08 2.32 -13.83
C GLN A 161 -23.63 3.01 -12.57
N LEU A 162 -23.61 2.28 -11.46
CA LEU A 162 -24.11 2.72 -10.16
C LEU A 162 -23.04 3.41 -9.31
N GLN A 163 -21.76 3.18 -9.61
CA GLN A 163 -20.64 3.73 -8.86
C GLN A 163 -19.89 4.76 -9.71
N LEU A 164 -19.79 5.98 -9.21
CA LEU A 164 -18.98 7.05 -9.81
C LEU A 164 -17.67 7.16 -9.02
N TYR A 165 -16.55 7.32 -9.72
CA TYR A 165 -15.24 7.42 -9.11
C TYR A 165 -14.58 8.76 -9.43
N GLU A 166 -14.10 9.44 -8.40
CA GLU A 166 -13.23 10.59 -8.52
C GLU A 166 -11.91 10.28 -7.81
N THR A 167 -10.78 10.63 -8.43
CA THR A 167 -9.46 10.35 -7.86
C THR A 167 -8.69 11.62 -7.65
N PHE A 168 -7.94 11.70 -6.55
CA PHE A 168 -7.06 12.84 -6.30
C PHE A 168 -5.80 12.43 -5.54
N PRO A 169 -4.67 13.11 -5.81
CA PRO A 169 -3.40 12.78 -5.16
C PRO A 169 -3.40 13.22 -3.70
N LEU A 170 -2.74 12.42 -2.87
CA LEU A 170 -2.44 12.71 -1.48
C LEU A 170 -0.92 12.76 -1.28
N LYS A 171 -0.46 13.70 -0.47
CA LYS A 171 0.95 13.83 -0.05
C LYS A 171 1.02 14.01 1.45
N GLY A 172 2.08 13.50 2.07
CA GLY A 172 2.26 13.69 3.50
C GLY A 172 3.41 12.88 4.07
N THR A 173 3.25 12.40 5.31
CA THR A 173 4.30 11.68 6.03
C THR A 173 3.78 10.38 6.64
N ALA A 174 4.65 9.37 6.67
CA ALA A 174 4.45 8.14 7.41
C ALA A 174 5.50 8.07 8.53
N ARG A 175 5.08 7.73 9.75
CA ARG A 175 5.95 7.70 10.92
C ARG A 175 5.66 6.53 11.84
N TYR A 176 6.65 6.19 12.66
CA TYR A 176 6.51 5.21 13.73
C TYR A 176 6.56 5.91 15.09
N ARG A 177 5.56 5.65 15.94
CA ARG A 177 5.45 6.19 17.30
C ARG A 177 5.17 5.11 18.32
#